data_AF-A0A7X1E9E6-F1
#
_entry.id   AF-A0A7X1E9E6-F1
#
_cell.length_a   1.000
_cell.length_b   1.000
_cell.length_c   1.000
_cell.angle_alpha   90.00
_cell.angle_beta   90.00
_cell.angle_gamma   90.00
#
_symmetry.space_group_name_H-M   'P 1'
#
loop_
_entity.id
_entity.type
_entity.pdbx_description
1 polymer ?
#
loop_
_entity_poly.entity_id
_entity_poly.type
_entity_poly.pdbx_seq_one_letter_code
_entity_poly.pdbx_strand_id
1 'polypeptide(L)'
;MKRNSFLSREFLVISLGLVVSVLVVFAVYRSYIWPTAEDIKIASLVEANQNPDKPKVASRSFIIIVQDKEQMVCLMLMSWAMIILASKAVRVIGERSLVSYPFLGISKGERIIPEDALAHYKDLESEVSRKPRLRDKILPDLILAALHRFDSTHSIQDASLAVSERSEMAYDELDSDLGLLRYLAWAIPSVGFIGTVRGIGEALAQADEAIRGDISGVTSSLGLAFNSTLIALLLSIALMFFLHLLQSKQEKLLLDLKDFATKRVIALMKTPEREETHISYT
;
A
#
# COMPACT_ATOMS: atom_id res chain seq x y z
N MET A 1 18.36 -17.50 12.84
CA MET A 1 17.79 -16.99 14.11
C MET A 1 16.39 -16.47 13.82
N LYS A 2 15.33 -17.18 14.25
CA LYS A 2 13.92 -16.79 14.02
C LYS A 2 13.66 -15.44 14.71
N ARG A 3 13.59 -14.35 13.94
CA ARG A 3 13.22 -13.01 14.42
C ARG A 3 11.75 -13.08 14.83
N ASN A 4 11.45 -12.87 16.11
CA ASN A 4 10.08 -12.88 16.64
C ASN A 4 9.19 -11.95 15.81
N SER A 5 8.31 -12.58 15.02
CA SER A 5 7.43 -11.93 14.02
C SER A 5 6.50 -10.86 14.62
N PHE A 6 6.19 -10.95 15.91
CA PHE A 6 5.26 -10.06 16.61
C PHE A 6 5.75 -8.61 16.82
N LEU A 7 7.03 -8.33 16.59
CA LEU A 7 7.63 -6.99 16.74
C LEU A 7 8.35 -6.55 15.46
N SER A 8 7.87 -7.00 14.29
CA SER A 8 8.36 -6.43 13.03
C SER A 8 7.96 -4.95 12.96
N ARG A 9 8.85 -4.11 12.39
CA ARG A 9 8.57 -2.68 12.17
C ARG A 9 7.26 -2.47 11.41
N GLU A 10 6.93 -3.40 10.52
CA GLU A 10 5.68 -3.41 9.76
C GLU A 10 4.46 -3.65 10.65
N PHE A 11 4.49 -4.66 11.52
CA PHE A 11 3.42 -4.89 12.48
C PHE A 11 3.17 -3.66 13.35
N LEU A 12 4.24 -3.01 13.82
CA LEU A 12 4.14 -1.79 14.62
C LEU A 12 3.47 -0.66 13.84
N VAL A 13 3.86 -0.42 12.58
CA VAL A 13 3.23 0.59 11.72
C VAL A 13 1.75 0.29 11.49
N ILE A 14 1.41 -0.97 11.24
CA ILE A 14 0.02 -1.39 11.02
C ILE A 14 -0.83 -1.18 12.28
N SER A 15 -0.39 -1.72 13.43
CA SER A 15 -1.15 -1.64 14.69
C SER A 15 -1.23 -0.22 15.24
N LEU A 16 -0.11 0.52 15.26
CA LEU A 16 -0.11 1.91 15.71
C LEU A 16 -0.91 2.80 14.75
N GLY A 17 -0.81 2.55 13.44
CA GLY A 17 -1.59 3.26 12.42
C GLY A 17 -3.09 3.09 12.63
N LEU A 18 -3.55 1.90 13.03
CA LEU A 18 -4.96 1.66 13.36
C LEU A 18 -5.40 2.49 14.57
N VAL A 19 -4.63 2.44 15.66
CA VAL A 19 -4.94 3.19 16.89
C VAL A 19 -4.98 4.68 16.60
N VAL A 20 -3.97 5.21 15.89
CA VAL A 20 -3.91 6.62 15.50
C VAL A 20 -5.11 7.00 14.64
N SER A 21 -5.46 6.18 13.65
CA SER A 21 -6.61 6.43 12.79
C SER A 21 -7.92 6.53 13.60
N VAL A 22 -8.17 5.56 14.47
CA VAL A 22 -9.38 5.54 15.31
C VAL A 22 -9.42 6.76 16.22
N LEU A 23 -8.33 7.06 16.93
CA LEU A 23 -8.28 8.19 17.86
C LEU A 23 -8.46 9.54 17.16
N VAL A 24 -7.76 9.75 16.05
CA VAL A 24 -7.81 11.03 15.31
C VAL A 24 -9.20 11.25 14.71
N VAL A 25 -9.74 10.24 14.00
CA VAL A 25 -11.07 10.37 13.39
C VAL A 25 -12.13 10.55 14.48
N PHE A 26 -12.08 9.75 15.55
CA PHE A 26 -13.03 9.89 16.65
C PHE A 26 -12.95 11.27 17.32
N ALA A 27 -11.75 11.80 17.55
CA ALA A 27 -11.56 13.14 18.10
C ALA A 27 -12.14 14.22 17.19
N VAL A 28 -11.94 14.12 15.87
CA VAL A 28 -12.53 15.06 14.88
C VAL A 28 -14.05 14.97 14.89
N TYR A 29 -14.62 13.77 14.97
CA TYR A 29 -16.06 13.59 15.07
C TYR A 29 -16.64 14.22 16.33
N ARG A 30 -16.00 13.97 17.47
CA ARG A 30 -16.44 14.44 18.79
C ARG A 30 -16.28 15.95 18.99
N SER A 31 -15.25 16.55 18.41
CA SER A 31 -14.92 17.97 18.61
C SER A 31 -15.48 18.90 17.53
N TYR A 32 -15.71 18.40 16.32
CA TYR A 32 -16.10 19.23 15.18
C TYR A 32 -17.36 18.73 14.47
N ILE A 33 -17.37 17.49 13.97
CA ILE A 33 -18.46 17.05 13.07
C ILE A 33 -19.83 17.02 13.79
N TRP A 34 -19.93 16.38 14.95
CA TRP A 34 -21.20 16.33 15.68
C TRP A 34 -21.69 17.70 16.19
N PRO A 35 -20.88 18.52 16.89
CA PRO A 35 -21.37 19.81 17.36
C PRO A 35 -21.79 20.72 16.19
N THR A 36 -21.00 20.78 15.11
CA THR A 36 -21.37 21.60 13.95
C THR A 36 -22.60 21.05 13.20
N ALA A 37 -22.79 19.73 13.16
CA ALA A 37 -24.01 19.15 12.59
C ALA A 37 -25.25 19.51 13.42
N GLU A 38 -25.14 19.52 14.74
CA GLU A 38 -26.21 19.96 15.64
C GLU A 38 -26.55 21.44 15.44
N ASP A 39 -25.53 22.31 15.35
CA ASP A 39 -25.71 23.75 15.12
C ASP A 39 -26.44 24.03 13.79
N ILE A 40 -26.05 23.35 12.71
CA ILE A 40 -26.69 23.53 11.39
C ILE A 40 -28.14 23.03 11.41
N LYS A 41 -28.42 21.92 12.11
CA LYS A 41 -29.80 21.42 12.27
C LYS A 41 -30.64 22.41 13.05
N ILE A 42 -30.15 22.94 14.17
CA ILE A 42 -30.86 23.95 14.97
C ILE A 42 -31.12 25.20 14.15
N ALA A 43 -30.13 25.72 13.42
CA ALA A 43 -30.29 26.88 12.55
C ALA A 43 -31.40 26.64 11.50
N SER A 44 -31.40 25.48 10.84
CA SER A 44 -32.44 25.13 9.86
C SER A 44 -33.84 24.97 10.48
N LEU A 45 -33.93 24.49 11.73
CA LEU A 45 -35.19 24.38 12.46
C LEU A 45 -35.72 25.76 12.88
N VAL A 46 -34.84 26.66 13.32
CA VAL A 46 -35.20 28.05 13.67
C VAL A 46 -35.71 28.78 12.44
N GLU A 47 -35.05 28.66 11.28
CA GLU A 47 -35.50 29.27 10.03
C GLU A 47 -36.86 28.72 9.57
N ALA A 48 -37.07 27.40 9.69
CA ALA A 48 -38.33 26.77 9.35
C ALA A 48 -39.50 27.21 10.25
N ASN A 49 -39.24 27.44 11.55
CA ASN A 49 -40.25 27.95 12.48
C ASN A 49 -40.55 29.44 12.27
N GLN A 50 -39.57 30.23 11.84
CA GLN A 50 -39.74 31.67 11.59
C GLN A 50 -40.42 31.97 10.26
N ASN A 51 -40.31 31.09 9.25
CA ASN A 51 -40.92 31.27 7.93
C ASN A 51 -41.70 30.01 7.50
N PRO A 52 -42.93 29.80 8.01
CA PRO A 52 -43.72 28.60 7.70
C PRO A 52 -44.10 28.47 6.20
N ASP A 53 -44.13 29.59 5.46
CA ASP A 53 -44.41 29.60 4.01
C ASP A 53 -43.19 29.23 3.14
N LYS A 54 -41.98 29.16 3.71
CA LYS A 54 -40.80 28.68 2.97
C LYS A 54 -40.81 27.16 2.92
N PRO A 55 -40.57 26.54 1.75
CA PRO A 55 -40.40 25.10 1.67
C PRO A 55 -39.25 24.67 2.58
N LYS A 56 -39.48 23.66 3.42
CA LYS A 56 -38.46 23.07 4.30
C LYS A 56 -37.39 22.40 3.45
N VAL A 57 -36.37 23.14 3.05
CA VAL A 57 -35.21 22.59 2.34
C VAL A 57 -34.24 22.05 3.39
N ALA A 58 -34.05 20.72 3.41
CA ALA A 58 -33.04 20.11 4.25
C ALA A 58 -31.66 20.68 3.89
N SER A 59 -30.94 21.21 4.90
CA SER A 59 -29.61 21.77 4.72
C SER A 59 -28.63 20.66 4.29
N ARG A 60 -28.19 20.70 3.02
CA ARG A 60 -27.23 19.72 2.45
C ARG A 60 -25.78 20.16 2.64
N SER A 61 -25.41 20.47 3.89
CA SER A 61 -24.00 20.75 4.21
C SER A 61 -23.19 19.46 4.16
N PHE A 62 -21.93 19.53 3.71
CA PHE A 62 -21.03 18.37 3.71
C PHE A 62 -20.92 17.72 5.10
N ILE A 63 -20.94 18.53 6.16
CA ILE A 63 -20.87 18.06 7.56
C ILE A 63 -22.07 17.18 7.91
N ILE A 64 -23.27 17.51 7.40
CA ILE A 64 -24.49 16.70 7.60
C ILE A 64 -24.40 15.37 6.84
N ILE A 65 -23.75 15.35 5.68
CA ILE A 65 -23.58 14.13 4.87
C ILE A 65 -22.65 13.13 5.55
N VAL A 66 -21.65 13.59 6.31
CA VAL A 66 -20.64 12.72 6.94
C VAL A 66 -20.90 12.42 8.42
N GLN A 67 -21.98 12.93 9.01
CA GLN A 67 -22.19 12.88 10.45
C GLN A 67 -22.44 11.46 11.02
N ASP A 68 -22.93 10.52 10.20
CA ASP A 68 -23.35 9.22 10.70
C ASP A 68 -22.18 8.28 10.99
N LYS A 69 -22.48 7.21 11.75
CA LYS A 69 -21.48 6.31 12.32
C LYS A 69 -20.77 5.50 11.23
N GLU A 70 -21.45 5.19 10.14
CA GLU A 70 -20.89 4.43 9.03
C GLU A 70 -19.80 5.20 8.30
N GLN A 71 -20.01 6.49 8.04
CA GLN A 71 -19.03 7.38 7.44
C GLN A 71 -17.82 7.54 8.36
N MET A 72 -18.04 7.60 9.69
CA MET A 72 -16.95 7.62 10.67
C MET A 72 -16.06 6.38 10.55
N VAL A 73 -16.66 5.19 10.49
CA VAL A 73 -15.91 3.93 10.33
C VAL A 73 -15.19 3.90 8.98
N CYS A 74 -15.85 4.30 7.88
CA CYS A 74 -15.21 4.41 6.56
C CYS A 74 -13.99 5.33 6.59
N LEU A 75 -14.06 6.48 7.28
CA LEU A 75 -12.95 7.41 7.43
C LEU A 75 -11.82 6.86 8.31
N MET A 76 -12.14 6.06 9.33
CA MET A 76 -11.13 5.33 10.11
C MET A 76 -10.41 4.30 9.24
N LEU A 77 -11.13 3.50 8.46
CA LEU A 77 -10.51 2.53 7.55
C LEU A 77 -9.67 3.23 6.48
N MET A 78 -10.17 4.32 5.90
CA MET A 78 -9.45 5.12 4.91
C MET A 78 -8.16 5.71 5.49
N SER A 79 -8.24 6.36 6.66
CA SER A 79 -7.07 6.98 7.28
C SER A 79 -6.02 5.94 7.65
N TRP A 80 -6.45 4.77 8.12
CA TRP A 80 -5.56 3.64 8.39
C TRP A 80 -4.88 3.12 7.12
N ALA A 81 -5.66 2.92 6.05
CA ALA A 81 -5.13 2.50 4.75
C ALA A 81 -4.11 3.51 4.20
N MET A 82 -4.39 4.82 4.33
CA MET A 82 -3.48 5.87 3.88
C MET A 82 -2.15 5.88 4.66
N ILE A 83 -2.17 5.61 5.97
CA ILE A 83 -0.94 5.48 6.78
C ILE A 83 -0.09 4.30 6.29
N ILE A 84 -0.72 3.14 6.08
CA ILE A 84 -0.04 1.95 5.57
C ILE A 84 0.54 2.23 4.17
N LEU A 85 -0.27 2.79 3.28
CA LEU A 85 0.11 3.11 1.91
C LEU A 85 1.27 4.10 1.86
N ALA A 86 1.22 5.18 2.65
CA ALA A 86 2.30 6.15 2.75
C ALA A 86 3.60 5.50 3.23
N SER A 87 3.53 4.62 4.24
CA SER A 87 4.72 3.92 4.74
C SER A 87 5.39 3.04 3.67
N LYS A 88 4.58 2.32 2.87
CA LYS A 88 5.07 1.49 1.75
C LYS A 88 5.58 2.35 0.60
N ALA A 89 4.93 3.47 0.28
CA ALA A 89 5.40 4.42 -0.72
C ALA A 89 6.79 5.00 -0.39
N VAL A 90 7.03 5.36 0.88
CA VAL A 90 8.34 5.82 1.34
C VAL A 90 9.40 4.71 1.22
N ARG A 91 9.06 3.45 1.49
CA ARG A 91 9.98 2.29 1.29
C ARG A 91 10.40 2.19 -0.18
N VAL A 92 9.44 2.25 -1.12
CA VAL A 92 9.69 2.17 -2.57
C VAL A 92 10.56 3.33 -3.07
N ILE A 93 10.30 4.55 -2.62
CA ILE A 93 11.12 5.72 -2.97
C ILE A 93 12.55 5.55 -2.44
N GLY A 94 12.70 4.99 -1.23
CA GLY A 94 14.01 4.69 -0.64
C GLY A 94 14.79 3.63 -1.42
N GLU A 95 14.16 2.55 -1.88
CA GLU A 95 14.78 1.53 -2.75
C GLU A 95 15.36 2.16 -4.03
N ARG A 96 14.61 3.06 -4.67
CA ARG A 96 15.04 3.66 -5.94
C ARG A 96 16.33 4.45 -5.83
N SER A 97 16.61 5.05 -4.67
CA SER A 97 17.86 5.79 -4.44
C SER A 97 19.11 4.91 -4.50
N LEU A 98 18.95 3.60 -4.32
CA LEU A 98 20.07 2.64 -4.33
C LEU A 98 20.55 2.31 -5.74
N VAL A 99 19.75 2.52 -6.78
CA VAL A 99 20.16 2.25 -8.17
C VAL A 99 21.40 3.07 -8.58
N SER A 100 21.62 4.22 -7.94
CA SER A 100 22.81 5.06 -8.18
C SER A 100 24.02 4.66 -7.35
N TYR A 101 23.90 3.68 -6.45
CA TYR A 101 24.97 3.25 -5.56
C TYR A 101 25.92 2.29 -6.29
N PRO A 102 27.24 2.55 -6.31
CA PRO A 102 28.21 1.63 -6.91
C PRO A 102 28.41 0.43 -5.97
N PHE A 103 27.61 -0.63 -6.16
CA PHE A 103 27.66 -1.86 -5.34
C PHE A 103 28.91 -2.69 -5.53
N LEU A 104 29.48 -2.62 -6.72
CA LEU A 104 30.69 -3.32 -7.10
C LEU A 104 31.71 -2.24 -7.47
N GLY A 105 32.80 -2.15 -6.71
CA GLY A 105 33.93 -1.25 -6.98
C GLY A 105 34.74 -1.67 -8.21
N ILE A 106 34.07 -2.21 -9.24
CA ILE A 106 34.70 -2.74 -10.44
C ILE A 106 35.22 -1.57 -11.26
N SER A 107 36.52 -1.62 -11.55
CA SER A 107 37.18 -0.61 -12.39
C SER A 107 36.67 -0.70 -13.82
N LYS A 108 36.70 0.40 -14.58
CA LYS A 108 36.30 0.40 -15.99
C LYS A 108 37.10 -0.65 -16.77
N GLY A 109 36.44 -1.71 -17.23
CA GLY A 109 37.03 -2.78 -18.06
C GLY A 109 37.33 -4.09 -17.33
N GLU A 110 37.16 -4.14 -16.01
CA GLU A 110 37.32 -5.36 -15.21
C GLU A 110 36.13 -6.30 -15.41
N ARG A 111 36.42 -7.62 -15.46
CA ARG A 111 35.46 -8.69 -15.71
C ARG A 111 35.39 -9.59 -14.49
N ILE A 112 34.22 -10.13 -14.21
CA ILE A 112 34.02 -11.07 -13.10
C ILE A 112 34.22 -12.48 -13.65
N ILE A 113 35.30 -13.15 -13.25
CA ILE A 113 35.51 -14.57 -13.51
C ILE A 113 34.92 -15.40 -12.35
N PRO A 114 34.58 -16.68 -12.56
CA PRO A 114 33.99 -17.51 -11.51
C PRO A 114 34.83 -17.57 -10.23
N GLU A 115 36.16 -17.62 -10.37
CA GLU A 115 37.13 -17.68 -9.27
C GLU A 115 37.08 -16.44 -8.35
N ASP A 116 36.79 -15.26 -8.92
CA ASP A 116 36.69 -13.99 -8.19
C ASP A 116 35.26 -13.72 -7.69
N ALA A 117 34.26 -14.46 -8.18
CA ALA A 117 32.86 -14.23 -7.86
C ALA A 117 32.56 -14.41 -6.36
N LEU A 118 33.19 -15.41 -5.72
CA LEU A 118 33.06 -15.62 -4.27
C LEU A 118 33.69 -14.49 -3.45
N ALA A 119 34.79 -13.89 -3.93
CA ALA A 119 35.43 -12.75 -3.26
C ALA A 119 34.48 -11.54 -3.29
N HIS A 120 33.95 -11.21 -4.47
CA HIS A 120 32.96 -10.13 -4.62
C HIS A 120 31.68 -10.39 -3.82
N TYR A 121 31.22 -11.65 -3.73
CA TYR A 121 30.09 -12.02 -2.89
C TYR A 121 30.34 -11.68 -1.42
N LYS A 122 31.49 -12.11 -0.88
CA LYS A 122 31.85 -11.87 0.53
C LYS A 122 32.03 -10.38 0.82
N ASP A 123 32.61 -9.63 -0.10
CA ASP A 123 32.78 -8.18 0.02
C ASP A 123 31.41 -7.49 0.12
N LEU A 124 30.50 -7.80 -0.82
CA LEU A 124 29.15 -7.25 -0.82
C LEU A 124 28.34 -7.69 0.40
N GLU A 125 28.42 -8.96 0.80
CA GLU A 125 27.74 -9.48 2.00
C GLU A 125 28.23 -8.75 3.26
N SER A 126 29.54 -8.50 3.35
CA SER A 126 30.13 -7.72 4.44
C SER A 126 29.66 -6.27 4.43
N GLU A 127 29.54 -5.64 3.26
CA GLU A 127 29.01 -4.28 3.11
C GLU A 127 27.54 -4.19 3.54
N VAL A 128 26.70 -5.12 3.08
CA VAL A 128 25.29 -5.24 3.45
C VAL A 128 25.15 -5.44 4.95
N SER A 129 26.00 -6.30 5.53
CA SER A 129 26.03 -6.52 6.97
C SER A 129 26.48 -5.28 7.75
N ARG A 130 27.42 -4.48 7.25
CA ARG A 130 27.92 -3.29 7.95
C ARG A 130 27.01 -2.06 7.80
N LYS A 131 26.35 -1.89 6.65
CA LYS A 131 25.56 -0.69 6.32
C LYS A 131 24.06 -0.96 6.47
N PRO A 132 23.38 -0.43 7.51
CA PRO A 132 21.94 -0.64 7.71
C PRO A 132 21.06 -0.19 6.53
N ARG A 133 21.55 0.75 5.71
CA ARG A 133 20.83 1.24 4.51
C ARG A 133 20.71 0.20 3.39
N LEU A 134 21.58 -0.80 3.39
CA LEU A 134 21.62 -1.87 2.37
C LEU A 134 20.95 -3.16 2.84
N ARG A 135 20.68 -3.29 4.14
CA ARG A 135 19.98 -4.46 4.70
C ARG A 135 18.52 -4.48 4.24
N ASP A 136 18.01 -5.68 3.96
CA ASP A 136 16.62 -5.93 3.55
C ASP A 136 16.23 -5.17 2.26
N LYS A 137 17.20 -4.96 1.36
CA LYS A 137 17.04 -4.29 0.07
C LYS A 137 17.08 -5.27 -1.08
N ILE A 138 16.25 -5.04 -2.09
CA ILE A 138 16.07 -6.00 -3.18
C ILE A 138 17.34 -6.09 -4.03
N LEU A 139 17.95 -4.95 -4.36
CA LEU A 139 19.09 -4.92 -5.28
C LEU A 139 20.33 -5.70 -4.77
N PRO A 140 20.81 -5.49 -3.53
CA PRO A 140 21.90 -6.31 -2.98
C PRO A 140 21.60 -7.81 -3.01
N ASP A 141 20.36 -8.21 -2.69
CA ASP A 141 19.95 -9.62 -2.71
C ASP A 141 20.00 -10.21 -4.13
N LEU A 142 19.60 -9.44 -5.16
CA LEU A 142 19.73 -9.86 -6.56
C LEU A 142 21.20 -10.08 -6.96
N ILE A 143 22.08 -9.16 -6.56
CA ILE A 143 23.51 -9.23 -6.90
C ILE A 143 24.18 -10.41 -6.17
N LEU A 144 23.89 -10.58 -4.88
CA LEU A 144 24.39 -11.70 -4.09
C LEU A 144 23.95 -13.05 -4.67
N ALA A 145 22.68 -13.17 -5.09
CA ALA A 145 22.17 -14.36 -5.75
C ALA A 145 22.91 -14.67 -7.06
N ALA A 146 23.16 -13.63 -7.87
CA ALA A 146 23.92 -13.76 -9.11
C ALA A 146 25.36 -14.25 -8.87
N LEU A 147 26.08 -13.60 -7.97
CA LEU A 147 27.49 -13.92 -7.66
C LEU A 147 27.63 -15.33 -7.08
N HIS A 148 26.79 -15.68 -6.11
CA HIS A 148 26.81 -17.02 -5.51
C HIS A 148 26.50 -18.11 -6.54
N ARG A 149 25.51 -17.89 -7.42
CA ARG A 149 25.19 -18.87 -8.47
C ARG A 149 26.32 -18.99 -9.49
N PHE A 150 26.91 -17.88 -9.90
CA PHE A 150 28.01 -17.87 -10.87
C PHE A 150 29.26 -18.59 -10.35
N ASP A 151 29.62 -18.36 -9.07
CA ASP A 151 30.69 -19.10 -8.38
C ASP A 151 30.44 -20.61 -8.41
N SER A 152 29.21 -21.02 -8.06
CA SER A 152 28.85 -22.44 -7.94
C SER A 152 28.78 -23.18 -9.28
N THR A 153 28.28 -22.54 -10.34
CA THR A 153 27.98 -23.24 -11.61
C THR A 153 28.86 -22.85 -12.78
N HIS A 154 29.67 -21.78 -12.64
CA HIS A 154 30.50 -21.24 -13.71
C HIS A 154 29.70 -20.91 -14.98
N SER A 155 28.40 -20.60 -14.84
CA SER A 155 27.47 -20.36 -15.95
C SER A 155 26.82 -18.98 -15.80
N ILE A 156 26.98 -18.14 -16.83
CA ILE A 156 26.36 -16.81 -16.88
C ILE A 156 24.84 -16.93 -16.98
N GLN A 157 24.36 -17.97 -17.68
CA GLN A 157 22.94 -18.28 -17.83
C GLN A 157 22.32 -18.59 -16.47
N ASP A 158 22.99 -19.39 -15.64
CA ASP A 158 22.48 -19.74 -14.32
C ASP A 158 22.47 -18.52 -13.39
N ALA A 159 23.49 -17.66 -13.47
CA ALA A 159 23.53 -16.42 -12.72
C ALA A 159 22.37 -15.48 -13.10
N SER A 160 22.06 -15.38 -14.39
CA SER A 160 20.91 -14.61 -14.90
C SER A 160 19.57 -15.20 -14.43
N LEU A 161 19.47 -16.54 -14.40
CA LEU A 161 18.30 -17.23 -13.86
C LEU A 161 18.12 -16.93 -12.37
N ALA A 162 19.20 -16.97 -11.58
CA ALA A 162 19.15 -16.63 -10.15
C ALA A 162 18.68 -15.20 -9.87
N VAL A 163 19.08 -14.23 -10.71
CA VAL A 163 18.54 -12.85 -10.65
C VAL A 163 17.05 -12.84 -10.93
N SER A 164 16.59 -13.59 -11.94
CA SER A 164 15.16 -13.64 -12.30
C SER A 164 14.33 -14.28 -11.20
N GLU A 165 14.74 -15.44 -10.67
CA GLU A 165 14.08 -16.12 -9.55
C GLU A 165 14.01 -15.23 -8.31
N ARG A 166 15.11 -14.54 -7.96
CA ARG A 166 15.13 -13.65 -6.80
C ARG A 166 14.29 -12.40 -7.00
N SER A 167 14.20 -11.90 -8.23
CA SER A 167 13.30 -10.80 -8.61
C SER A 167 11.84 -11.20 -8.48
N GLU A 168 11.47 -12.41 -8.92
CA GLU A 168 10.10 -12.93 -8.79
C GLU A 168 9.71 -13.13 -7.32
N MET A 169 10.58 -13.70 -6.50
CA MET A 169 10.33 -13.80 -5.06
C MET A 169 10.13 -12.42 -4.40
N ALA A 170 10.90 -11.41 -4.81
CA ALA A 170 10.72 -10.05 -4.31
C ALA A 170 9.40 -9.41 -4.78
N TYR A 171 8.93 -9.73 -5.98
CA TYR A 171 7.61 -9.32 -6.46
C TYR A 171 6.50 -9.91 -5.59
N ASP A 172 6.54 -11.22 -5.36
CA ASP A 172 5.53 -11.93 -4.56
C ASP A 172 5.47 -11.40 -3.13
N GLU A 173 6.62 -11.07 -2.53
CA GLU A 173 6.69 -10.43 -1.21
C GLU A 173 6.02 -9.04 -1.23
N LEU A 174 6.37 -8.19 -2.21
CA LEU A 174 5.76 -6.85 -2.35
C LEU A 174 4.26 -6.92 -2.65
N ASP A 175 3.80 -7.91 -3.40
CA ASP A 175 2.39 -8.11 -3.75
C ASP A 175 1.58 -8.58 -2.53
N SER A 176 2.11 -9.56 -1.79
CA SER A 176 1.53 -10.09 -0.55
C SER A 176 1.38 -8.99 0.50
N ASP A 177 2.38 -8.12 0.60
CA ASP A 177 2.43 -6.94 1.45
C ASP A 177 1.24 -5.97 1.22
N LEU A 178 0.67 -5.95 0.02
CA LEU A 178 -0.49 -5.12 -0.33
C LEU A 178 -1.84 -5.78 0.03
N GLY A 179 -1.84 -7.05 0.45
CA GLY A 179 -3.06 -7.80 0.76
C GLY A 179 -3.99 -7.10 1.75
N LEU A 180 -3.42 -6.51 2.82
CA LEU A 180 -4.20 -5.74 3.79
C LEU A 180 -4.85 -4.49 3.17
N LEU A 181 -4.15 -3.77 2.28
CA LEU A 181 -4.72 -2.61 1.61
C LEU A 181 -5.85 -3.00 0.64
N ARG A 182 -5.71 -4.13 -0.06
CA ARG A 182 -6.77 -4.68 -0.92
C ARG A 182 -8.00 -5.06 -0.09
N TYR A 183 -7.78 -5.69 1.06
CA TYR A 183 -8.84 -6.00 2.01
C TYR A 183 -9.56 -4.72 2.48
N LEU A 184 -8.83 -3.67 2.86
CA LEU A 184 -9.42 -2.40 3.28
C LEU A 184 -10.20 -1.71 2.14
N ALA A 185 -9.68 -1.75 0.92
CA ALA A 185 -10.36 -1.20 -0.25
C ALA A 185 -11.70 -1.90 -0.55
N TRP A 186 -11.78 -3.21 -0.27
CA TRP A 186 -13.03 -3.97 -0.32
C TRP A 186 -13.95 -3.70 0.89
N ALA A 187 -13.39 -3.55 2.09
CA ALA A 187 -14.16 -3.40 3.32
C ALA A 187 -14.92 -2.06 3.40
N ILE A 188 -14.33 -0.96 2.89
CA ILE A 188 -14.95 0.37 2.93
C ILE A 188 -16.33 0.38 2.23
N PRO A 189 -16.48 -0.09 0.96
CA PRO A 189 -17.78 -0.24 0.32
C PRO A 189 -18.76 -1.12 1.10
N SER A 190 -18.29 -2.20 1.73
CA SER A 190 -19.15 -3.06 2.55
C SER A 190 -19.71 -2.34 3.77
N VAL A 191 -18.92 -1.51 4.44
CA VAL A 191 -19.41 -0.64 5.53
C VAL A 191 -20.44 0.37 5.00
N GLY A 192 -20.19 0.95 3.83
CA GLY A 192 -21.16 1.80 3.14
C GLY A 192 -22.52 1.12 2.91
N PHE A 193 -22.47 -0.12 2.41
CA PHE A 193 -23.66 -0.95 2.19
C PHE A 193 -24.39 -1.31 3.48
N ILE A 194 -23.67 -1.57 4.58
CA ILE A 194 -24.28 -1.76 5.91
C ILE A 194 -25.12 -0.54 6.31
N GLY A 195 -24.61 0.68 6.08
CA GLY A 195 -25.38 1.90 6.34
C GLY A 195 -26.60 2.06 5.44
N THR A 196 -26.52 1.59 4.20
CA THR A 196 -27.68 1.53 3.29
C THR A 196 -28.75 0.59 3.80
N VAL A 197 -28.36 -0.62 4.21
CA VAL A 197 -29.28 -1.61 4.78
C VAL A 197 -29.93 -1.07 6.05
N ARG A 198 -29.15 -0.41 6.92
CA ARG A 198 -29.69 0.25 8.12
C ARG A 198 -30.69 1.34 7.76
N GLY A 199 -30.32 2.29 6.91
CA GLY A 199 -31.17 3.43 6.56
C GLY A 199 -32.45 3.02 5.83
N ILE A 200 -32.40 2.01 4.97
CA ILE A 200 -33.61 1.45 4.35
C ILE A 200 -34.47 0.72 5.39
N GLY A 201 -33.87 -0.06 6.29
CA GLY A 201 -34.59 -0.72 7.38
C GLY A 201 -35.32 0.28 8.29
N GLU A 202 -34.66 1.36 8.66
CA GLU A 202 -35.24 2.48 9.44
C GLU A 202 -36.37 3.18 8.68
N ALA A 203 -36.19 3.42 7.37
CA ALA A 203 -37.23 4.01 6.52
C ALA A 203 -38.49 3.12 6.45
N LEU A 204 -38.32 1.81 6.31
CA LEU A 204 -39.44 0.87 6.25
C LEU A 204 -40.17 0.76 7.60
N ALA A 205 -39.46 0.87 8.72
CA ALA A 205 -40.07 0.89 10.05
C ALA A 205 -41.00 2.11 10.26
N GLN A 206 -40.77 3.21 9.53
CA GLN A 206 -41.56 4.44 9.59
C GLN A 206 -42.61 4.53 8.47
N ALA A 207 -42.89 3.43 7.76
CA ALA A 207 -43.82 3.42 6.64
C ALA A 207 -45.26 3.80 7.04
N ASP A 208 -45.72 3.43 8.25
CA ASP A 208 -47.06 3.77 8.74
C ASP A 208 -47.23 5.28 8.95
N GLU A 209 -46.20 5.96 9.47
CA GLU A 209 -46.19 7.42 9.64
C GLU A 209 -46.23 8.14 8.29
N ALA A 210 -45.49 7.61 7.30
CA ALA A 210 -45.52 8.12 5.93
C ALA A 210 -46.91 7.98 5.28
N ILE A 211 -47.60 6.86 5.51
CA ILE A 211 -48.98 6.66 5.03
C ILE A 211 -49.94 7.68 5.67
N ARG A 212 -49.70 8.04 6.94
CA ARG A 212 -50.48 9.08 7.65
C ARG A 212 -50.12 10.51 7.24
N GLY A 213 -49.18 10.68 6.31
CA GLY A 213 -48.81 11.97 5.72
C GLY A 213 -47.50 12.56 6.24
N ASP A 214 -46.81 11.92 7.20
CA ASP A 214 -45.50 12.36 7.66
C ASP A 214 -44.37 11.53 7.05
N ILE A 215 -43.80 12.02 5.95
CA ILE A 215 -42.68 11.37 5.25
C ILE A 215 -41.30 11.83 5.78
N SER A 216 -41.24 12.69 6.79
CA SER A 216 -39.98 13.30 7.24
C SER A 216 -38.99 12.25 7.75
N GLY A 217 -39.47 11.26 8.50
CA GLY A 217 -38.67 10.15 8.98
C GLY A 217 -38.11 9.29 7.83
N VAL A 218 -38.98 8.91 6.88
CA VAL A 218 -38.59 8.11 5.70
C VAL A 218 -37.53 8.83 4.87
N THR A 219 -37.71 10.14 4.61
CA THR A 219 -36.75 10.94 3.84
C THR A 219 -35.41 11.09 4.54
N SER A 220 -35.38 11.25 5.87
CA SER A 220 -34.14 11.28 6.65
C SER A 220 -33.39 9.94 6.61
N SER A 221 -34.12 8.84 6.82
CA SER A 221 -33.56 7.48 6.84
C SER A 221 -33.01 7.06 5.48
N LEU A 222 -33.69 7.45 4.40
CA LEU A 222 -33.21 7.24 3.04
C LEU A 222 -32.01 8.14 2.71
N GLY A 223 -31.97 9.37 3.25
CA GLY A 223 -30.82 10.27 3.15
C GLY A 223 -29.56 9.67 3.77
N LEU A 224 -29.67 9.10 4.97
CA LEU A 224 -28.61 8.32 5.62
C LEU A 224 -28.13 7.18 4.70
N ALA A 225 -29.05 6.38 4.16
CA ALA A 225 -28.72 5.23 3.32
C ALA A 225 -27.88 5.64 2.10
N PHE A 226 -28.28 6.70 1.39
CA PHE A 226 -27.56 7.21 0.23
C PHE A 226 -26.22 7.85 0.59
N ASN A 227 -26.17 8.64 1.67
CA ASN A 227 -24.94 9.30 2.11
C ASN A 227 -23.87 8.27 2.51
N SER A 228 -24.26 7.21 3.20
CA SER A 228 -23.36 6.11 3.58
C SER A 228 -22.70 5.47 2.36
N THR A 229 -23.49 5.11 1.34
CA THR A 229 -22.96 4.52 0.10
C THR A 229 -22.07 5.52 -0.65
N LEU A 230 -22.53 6.76 -0.81
CA LEU A 230 -21.83 7.77 -1.56
C LEU A 230 -20.42 8.00 -1.00
N ILE A 231 -20.32 8.22 0.31
CA ILE A 231 -19.05 8.47 0.97
C ILE A 231 -18.15 7.22 0.89
N ALA A 232 -18.68 6.03 1.16
CA ALA A 232 -17.91 4.80 1.06
C ALA A 232 -17.32 4.57 -0.34
N LEU A 233 -18.12 4.78 -1.39
CA LEU A 233 -17.66 4.63 -2.77
C LEU A 233 -16.60 5.67 -3.14
N LEU A 234 -16.79 6.93 -2.76
CA LEU A 234 -15.79 7.99 -3.02
C LEU A 234 -14.45 7.68 -2.35
N LEU A 235 -14.48 7.26 -1.09
CA LEU A 235 -13.26 6.89 -0.35
C LEU A 235 -12.60 5.64 -0.96
N SER A 236 -13.39 4.64 -1.35
CA SER A 236 -12.88 3.41 -1.99
C SER A 236 -12.23 3.69 -3.33
N ILE A 237 -12.84 4.52 -4.20
CA ILE A 237 -12.25 4.90 -5.49
C ILE A 237 -10.92 5.63 -5.27
N ALA A 238 -10.87 6.56 -4.33
CA ALA A 238 -9.63 7.26 -3.99
C ALA A 238 -8.54 6.29 -3.49
N LEU A 239 -8.89 5.37 -2.59
CA LEU A 239 -7.96 4.38 -2.07
C LEU A 239 -7.45 3.44 -3.18
N MET A 240 -8.34 2.93 -4.02
CA MET A 240 -7.97 2.07 -5.15
C MET A 240 -7.04 2.78 -6.14
N PHE A 241 -7.27 4.07 -6.40
CA PHE A 241 -6.37 4.86 -7.23
C PHE A 241 -4.95 4.95 -6.64
N PHE A 242 -4.82 5.26 -5.34
CA PHE A 242 -3.50 5.32 -4.70
C PHE A 242 -2.83 3.94 -4.63
N LEU A 243 -3.61 2.89 -4.37
CA LEU A 243 -3.12 1.52 -4.37
C LEU A 243 -2.56 1.13 -5.73
N HIS A 244 -3.28 1.44 -6.81
CA HIS A 244 -2.82 1.20 -8.18
C HIS A 244 -1.52 1.97 -8.48
N LEU A 245 -1.43 3.25 -8.09
CA LEU A 245 -0.20 4.04 -8.27
C LEU A 245 1.00 3.43 -7.53
N LEU A 246 0.79 2.89 -6.33
CA LEU A 246 1.85 2.22 -5.57
C LEU A 246 2.30 0.92 -6.25
N GLN A 247 1.34 0.09 -6.69
CA GLN A 247 1.62 -1.16 -7.43
C GLN A 247 2.45 -0.89 -8.68
N SER A 248 2.03 0.04 -9.53
CA SER A 248 2.79 0.39 -10.74
C SER A 248 4.20 0.90 -10.44
N LYS A 249 4.39 1.60 -9.32
CA LYS A 249 5.73 2.05 -8.87
C LYS A 249 6.58 0.89 -8.37
N GLN A 250 6.01 -0.10 -7.69
CA GLN A 250 6.71 -1.30 -7.22
C GLN A 250 7.16 -2.17 -8.40
N GLU A 251 6.26 -2.42 -9.35
CA GLU A 251 6.56 -3.15 -10.59
C GLU A 251 7.71 -2.48 -11.37
N LYS A 252 7.60 -1.16 -11.58
CA LYS A 252 8.65 -0.40 -12.28
C LYS A 252 9.98 -0.44 -11.55
N LEU A 253 9.97 -0.26 -10.23
CA LEU A 253 11.19 -0.37 -9.42
C LEU A 253 11.85 -1.73 -9.64
N LEU A 254 11.09 -2.82 -9.53
CA LEU A 254 11.64 -4.16 -9.67
C LEU A 254 12.25 -4.39 -11.06
N LEU A 255 11.60 -3.91 -12.12
CA LEU A 255 12.15 -3.94 -13.47
C LEU A 255 13.46 -3.15 -13.58
N ASP A 256 13.52 -1.94 -13.01
CA ASP A 256 14.73 -1.11 -12.98
C ASP A 256 15.88 -1.83 -12.22
N LEU A 257 15.57 -2.51 -11.12
CA LEU A 257 16.56 -3.27 -10.33
C LEU A 257 17.08 -4.51 -11.09
N LYS A 258 16.20 -5.25 -11.75
CA LYS A 258 16.56 -6.40 -12.59
C LYS A 258 17.42 -5.98 -13.78
N ASP A 259 17.06 -4.90 -14.44
CA ASP A 259 17.84 -4.32 -15.56
C ASP A 259 19.22 -3.86 -15.08
N PHE A 260 19.30 -3.24 -13.90
CA PHE A 260 20.57 -2.86 -13.30
C PHE A 260 21.45 -4.08 -13.05
N ALA A 261 20.94 -5.12 -12.37
CA ALA A 261 21.70 -6.33 -12.09
C ALA A 261 22.19 -7.01 -13.38
N THR A 262 21.34 -7.06 -14.40
CA THR A 262 21.70 -7.64 -15.70
C THR A 262 22.81 -6.84 -16.39
N LYS A 263 22.66 -5.52 -16.52
CA LYS A 263 23.61 -4.67 -17.27
C LYS A 263 24.91 -4.39 -16.52
N ARG A 264 24.88 -4.34 -15.19
CA ARG A 264 26.04 -3.94 -14.37
C ARG A 264 26.74 -5.09 -13.67
N VAL A 265 26.12 -6.27 -13.60
CA VAL A 265 26.72 -7.44 -12.96
C VAL A 265 26.87 -8.57 -13.97
N ILE A 266 25.75 -9.06 -14.53
CA ILE A 266 25.77 -10.20 -15.47
C ILE A 266 26.61 -9.89 -16.72
N ALA A 267 26.48 -8.69 -17.29
CA ALA A 267 27.25 -8.30 -18.47
C ALA A 267 28.77 -8.18 -18.24
N LEU A 268 29.22 -8.14 -16.97
CA LEU A 268 30.64 -8.15 -16.62
C LEU A 268 31.19 -9.56 -16.39
N MET A 269 30.33 -10.56 -16.25
CA MET A 269 30.74 -11.95 -16.06
C MET A 269 31.36 -12.52 -17.33
N LYS A 270 32.42 -13.32 -17.19
CA LYS A 270 33.06 -14.04 -18.28
C LYS A 270 33.48 -15.43 -17.81
N THR A 271 33.17 -16.45 -18.60
CA THR A 271 33.70 -17.80 -18.41
C THR A 271 35.00 -17.94 -19.19
N PRO A 272 36.10 -18.41 -18.58
CA PRO A 272 37.31 -18.74 -19.35
C PRO A 272 36.98 -19.84 -20.37
N GLU A 273 37.43 -19.68 -21.62
CA GLU A 273 37.41 -20.78 -22.59
C GLU A 273 38.33 -21.88 -22.04
N ARG A 274 37.83 -23.11 -21.93
CA ARG A 274 38.70 -24.27 -21.73
C ARG A 274 39.63 -24.32 -22.93
N GLU A 275 40.92 -24.07 -22.73
CA GLU A 275 41.93 -24.52 -23.69
C GLU A 275 41.72 -26.02 -23.90
N GLU A 276 41.17 -26.40 -25.05
CA GLU A 276 41.28 -27.76 -25.54
C GLU A 276 42.78 -28.01 -25.75
N THR A 277 43.43 -28.59 -24.75
CA THR A 277 44.73 -29.22 -24.94
C THR A 277 44.57 -30.28 -26.02
N HIS A 278 44.84 -29.90 -27.27
CA HIS A 278 45.14 -30.82 -28.35
C HIS A 278 46.40 -31.59 -27.93
N ILE A 279 46.20 -32.68 -27.19
CA ILE A 279 47.23 -33.69 -26.99
C ILE A 279 47.40 -34.36 -28.36
N SER A 280 48.32 -33.83 -29.15
CA SER A 280 48.76 -34.44 -30.39
C SER A 280 49.52 -35.73 -30.02
N TYR A 281 48.86 -36.87 -30.20
CA TYR A 281 49.56 -38.15 -30.19
C TYR A 281 50.29 -38.28 -31.53
N THR A 282 51.57 -37.90 -31.54
CA THR A 282 52.57 -38.38 -32.50
C THR A 282 53.44 -39.42 -31.84
#